data_AF-A0A502GIX7-F1
#
_entry.id   AF-A0A502GIX7-F1
#
_cell.length_a   1.000
_cell.length_b   1.000
_cell.length_c   1.000
_cell.angle_alpha   90.00
_cell.angle_beta   90.00
_cell.angle_gamma   90.00
#
_symmetry.space_group_name_H-M   'P 1'
#
loop_
_entity.id
_entity.type
_entity.pdbx_description
1 polymer ?
#
loop_
_entity_poly.entity_id
_entity_poly.type
_entity_poly.pdbx_seq_one_letter_code
_entity_poly.pdbx_strand_id
1 'polypeptide(L)'
;METQTPKWIAEARKMISGCDSRVKHYWNNVDEEDRRYLCFLAGLKQRHIECAWDELTEAEKVSLWGAVLKVRRLQKSTNYFTPEDFKGAGACRVARREVEQDTNNSMH
;
A
#
# COMPACT_ATOMS: atom_id res chain seq x y z
N MET A 1 -9.70 0.34 22.10
CA MET A 1 -8.53 0.02 22.94
C MET A 1 -7.33 -0.05 22.02
N GLU A 2 -6.45 0.94 22.06
CA GLU A 2 -5.17 0.85 21.35
C GLU A 2 -4.30 -0.14 22.13
N THR A 3 -4.08 -1.32 21.57
CA THR A 3 -3.13 -2.29 22.13
C THR A 3 -1.73 -1.68 22.04
N GLN A 4 -1.23 -1.19 23.16
CA GLN A 4 0.11 -0.64 23.27
C GLN A 4 1.10 -1.78 22.97
N THR A 5 1.98 -1.56 22.00
CA THR A 5 2.92 -2.59 21.57
C THR A 5 3.94 -2.82 22.69
N PRO A 6 4.21 -4.07 23.12
CA PRO A 6 5.23 -4.36 24.13
C PRO A 6 6.58 -3.73 23.79
N LYS A 7 7.25 -3.13 24.78
CA LYS A 7 8.50 -2.35 24.61
C LYS A 7 9.60 -3.13 23.86
N TRP A 8 9.74 -4.42 24.14
CA TRP A 8 10.74 -5.29 23.49
C TRP A 8 10.56 -5.39 21.96
N ILE A 9 9.33 -5.26 21.44
CA ILE A 9 9.08 -5.28 20.00
C ILE A 9 9.61 -3.99 19.35
N ALA A 10 9.50 -2.86 20.04
CA ALA A 10 10.06 -1.60 19.57
C ALA A 10 11.59 -1.64 19.58
N GLU A 11 12.20 -2.19 20.64
CA GLU A 11 13.65 -2.36 20.76
C GLU A 11 14.21 -3.33 19.72
N ALA A 12 13.56 -4.48 19.51
CA ALA A 12 13.95 -5.44 18.48
C ALA A 12 13.85 -4.83 17.08
N ARG A 13 12.80 -4.03 16.79
CA ARG A 13 12.67 -3.31 15.53
C ARG A 13 13.82 -2.33 15.33
N LYS A 14 14.19 -1.58 16.36
CA LYS A 14 15.35 -0.67 16.30
C LYS A 14 16.63 -1.41 15.93
N MET A 15 16.87 -2.58 16.54
CA MET A 15 18.07 -3.38 16.25
C MET A 15 18.08 -3.95 14.82
N ILE A 16 16.93 -4.40 14.31
CA ILE A 16 16.82 -5.05 13.00
C ILE A 16 16.77 -4.02 11.86
N SER A 17 16.00 -2.95 12.05
CA SER A 17 15.66 -2.01 10.98
C SER A 17 16.30 -0.62 11.12
N GLY A 18 17.04 -0.37 12.21
CA GLY A 18 17.65 0.92 12.51
C GLY A 18 16.66 2.08 12.70
N CYS A 19 15.36 1.81 12.80
CA CYS A 19 14.30 2.84 12.80
C CYS A 19 13.29 2.63 13.92
N ASP A 20 13.15 3.63 14.79
CA ASP A 20 12.21 3.60 15.93
C ASP A 20 10.74 3.76 15.48
N SER A 21 10.50 4.29 14.27
CA SER A 21 9.15 4.57 13.76
C SER A 21 8.69 3.53 12.74
N ARG A 22 7.61 2.80 13.08
CA ARG A 22 7.00 1.80 12.20
C ARG A 22 6.53 2.41 10.88
N VAL A 23 5.94 3.60 10.94
CA VAL A 23 5.40 4.27 9.75
C VAL A 23 6.51 4.77 8.85
N LYS A 24 7.61 5.28 9.43
CA LYS A 24 8.80 5.67 8.68
C LYS A 24 9.45 4.48 7.99
N HIS A 25 9.62 3.38 8.73
CA HIS A 25 10.14 2.14 8.15
C HIS A 25 9.25 1.63 7.01
N TYR A 26 7.94 1.57 7.23
CA TYR A 26 6.99 1.18 6.19
C TYR A 26 7.11 2.08 4.97
N TRP A 27 7.00 3.40 5.16
CA TRP A 27 7.07 4.38 4.08
C TRP A 27 8.36 4.23 3.26
N ASN A 28 9.50 4.11 3.92
CA ASN A 28 10.79 4.01 3.25
C ASN A 28 11.01 2.69 2.50
N ASN A 29 10.27 1.62 2.82
CA ASN A 29 10.46 0.28 2.25
C ASN A 29 9.27 -0.21 1.41
N VAL A 30 8.13 0.46 1.46
CA VAL A 30 6.99 0.15 0.57
C VAL A 30 7.38 0.49 -0.87
N ASP A 31 6.92 -0.33 -1.81
CA ASP A 31 7.18 -0.11 -3.22
C ASP A 31 6.53 1.19 -3.74
N GLU A 32 6.99 1.62 -4.92
CA GLU A 32 6.53 2.87 -5.50
C GLU A 32 5.04 2.84 -5.88
N GLU A 33 4.51 1.67 -6.24
CA GLU A 33 3.12 1.50 -6.65
C GLU A 33 2.16 1.72 -5.48
N ASP A 34 2.43 1.10 -4.35
CA ASP A 34 1.68 1.30 -3.11
C ASP A 34 1.81 2.74 -2.59
N ARG A 35 2.98 3.38 -2.75
CA ARG A 35 3.12 4.82 -2.46
C ARG A 35 2.23 5.66 -3.37
N ARG A 36 2.15 5.35 -4.66
CA ARG A 36 1.24 6.05 -5.61
C ARG A 36 -0.21 5.94 -5.16
N TYR A 37 -0.67 4.74 -4.79
CA TYR A 37 -2.03 4.55 -4.30
C TYR A 37 -2.32 5.34 -3.02
N LEU A 38 -1.40 5.31 -2.06
CA LEU A 38 -1.55 6.07 -0.81
C LEU A 38 -1.56 7.57 -1.06
N CYS A 39 -0.64 8.08 -1.89
CA CYS A 39 -0.61 9.49 -2.28
C CYS A 39 -1.88 9.91 -3.00
N PHE A 40 -2.38 9.11 -3.94
CA PHE A 40 -3.62 9.38 -4.65
C PHE A 40 -4.81 9.48 -3.69
N LEU A 41 -4.98 8.50 -2.79
CA LEU A 41 -6.04 8.50 -1.79
C LEU A 41 -5.93 9.64 -0.77
N ALA A 42 -4.71 10.10 -0.50
CA ALA A 42 -4.41 11.23 0.37
C ALA A 42 -4.58 12.60 -0.33
N GLY A 43 -4.80 12.64 -1.64
CA GLY A 43 -4.85 13.88 -2.42
C GLY A 43 -3.48 14.55 -2.59
N LEU A 44 -2.40 13.77 -2.48
CA LEU A 44 -1.03 14.24 -2.64
C LEU A 44 -0.59 14.16 -4.11
N LYS A 45 0.32 15.06 -4.48
CA LYS A 45 0.91 15.14 -5.83
C LYS A 45 1.99 14.07 -6.05
N GLN A 46 2.31 13.81 -7.32
CA GLN A 46 3.33 12.83 -7.74
C GLN A 46 4.67 13.01 -7.02
N ARG A 47 5.13 14.25 -6.81
CA ARG A 47 6.40 14.54 -6.12
C ARG A 47 6.53 13.87 -4.74
N HIS A 48 5.42 13.64 -4.04
CA HIS A 48 5.45 13.11 -2.68
C HIS A 48 5.74 11.60 -2.65
N ILE A 49 5.63 10.90 -3.78
CA ILE A 49 5.96 9.46 -3.89
C ILE A 49 7.45 9.23 -3.65
N GLU A 50 8.28 10.15 -4.14
CA GLU A 50 9.74 10.09 -4.04
C GLU A 50 10.24 10.66 -2.71
N CYS A 51 9.41 11.41 -1.98
CA CYS A 51 9.79 12.00 -0.70
C CYS A 51 10.07 10.93 0.37
N ALA A 52 11.13 11.14 1.15
CA ALA A 52 11.33 10.43 2.40
C ALA A 52 10.28 10.85 3.44
N TRP A 53 10.01 9.98 4.42
CA TRP A 53 9.00 10.27 5.46
C TRP A 53 9.24 11.59 6.21
N ASP A 54 10.50 11.93 6.45
CA ASP A 54 10.87 13.14 7.21
C ASP A 54 10.71 14.42 6.38
N GLU A 55 10.62 14.32 5.06
CA GLU A 55 10.42 15.46 4.14
C GLU A 55 8.95 15.86 4.02
N LEU A 56 8.04 14.97 4.45
CA LEU A 56 6.61 15.24 4.50
C LEU A 56 6.28 16.14 5.69
N THR A 57 5.46 17.15 5.43
CA THR A 57 4.87 18.00 6.47
C THR A 57 3.90 17.19 7.33
N GLU A 58 3.62 17.69 8.54
CA GLU A 58 2.65 17.05 9.43
C GLU A 58 1.24 16.98 8.82
N ALA A 59 0.84 17.99 8.04
CA ALA A 59 -0.43 17.97 7.32
C ALA A 59 -0.48 16.85 6.27
N GLU A 60 0.61 16.63 5.52
CA GLU A 60 0.70 15.55 4.54
C GLU A 60 0.71 14.18 5.22
N LYS A 61 1.40 14.02 6.35
CA LYS A 61 1.36 12.80 7.18
C LYS A 61 -0.04 12.49 7.69
N VAL A 62 -0.80 13.50 8.13
CA VAL A 62 -2.21 13.36 8.52
C VAL A 62 -3.08 12.92 7.34
N SER A 63 -2.87 13.49 6.16
CA SER A 63 -3.58 13.08 4.94
C SER A 63 -3.27 11.63 4.55
N LEU A 64 -2.02 11.19 4.68
CA LEU A 64 -1.63 9.79 4.47
C LEU A 64 -2.31 8.84 5.47
N TRP A 65 -2.42 9.24 6.74
CA TRP A 65 -3.20 8.47 7.70
C TRP A 65 -4.68 8.37 7.30
N GLY A 66 -5.25 9.47 6.81
CA GLY A 66 -6.60 9.49 6.23
C GLY A 66 -6.75 8.49 5.07
N ALA A 67 -5.76 8.39 4.19
CA ALA A 67 -5.73 7.39 3.11
C ALA A 67 -5.74 5.96 3.66
N VAL A 68 -4.90 5.65 4.66
CA VAL A 68 -4.88 4.33 5.32
C VAL A 68 -6.26 3.97 5.89
N LEU A 69 -6.95 4.93 6.52
CA LEU A 69 -8.30 4.71 7.03
C LEU A 69 -9.32 4.44 5.92
N LYS A 70 -9.21 5.12 4.77
CA LYS A 70 -10.05 4.85 3.58
C LYS A 70 -9.83 3.43 3.07
N VAL A 71 -8.58 2.97 2.94
CA VAL A 71 -8.25 1.60 2.51
C VAL A 71 -8.87 0.57 3.46
N ARG A 72 -8.70 0.76 4.78
CA ARG A 72 -9.31 -0.13 5.79
C ARG A 72 -10.83 -0.17 5.70
N ARG A 73 -11.46 0.99 5.47
CA ARG A 73 -12.91 1.06 5.28
C ARG A 73 -13.34 0.29 4.02
N LEU A 74 -12.64 0.48 2.90
CA LEU A 74 -12.91 -0.23 1.65
C LEU A 74 -12.80 -1.74 1.86
N GLN A 75 -11.66 -2.21 2.39
CA GLN A 75 -11.44 -3.62 2.70
C GLN A 75 -12.55 -4.21 3.57
N LYS A 76 -13.03 -3.47 4.59
CA LYS A 76 -14.14 -3.91 5.43
C LYS A 76 -15.45 -4.00 4.64
N SER A 77 -15.77 -3.03 3.79
CA SER A 77 -17.01 -3.00 3.02
C SER A 77 -17.04 -3.99 1.85
N THR A 78 -15.88 -4.33 1.30
CA THR A 78 -15.74 -5.22 0.14
C THR A 78 -15.28 -6.63 0.53
N ASN A 79 -15.17 -6.92 1.83
CA ASN A 79 -14.72 -8.20 2.40
C ASN A 79 -15.42 -9.42 1.76
N TYR A 80 -16.74 -9.33 1.58
CA TYR A 80 -17.56 -10.45 1.11
C TYR A 80 -17.71 -10.50 -0.41
N PHE A 81 -17.09 -9.58 -1.14
CA PHE A 81 -17.14 -9.65 -2.60
C PHE A 81 -16.36 -10.87 -3.09
N THR A 82 -17.01 -11.62 -3.95
CA THR A 82 -16.48 -12.78 -4.65
C THR A 82 -16.29 -12.43 -6.13
N PRO A 83 -15.49 -13.18 -6.90
CA PRO A 83 -15.38 -12.97 -8.34
C PRO A 83 -16.73 -13.03 -9.07
N GLU A 84 -17.71 -13.78 -8.54
CA GLU A 84 -19.06 -13.89 -9.09
C GLU A 84 -19.83 -12.57 -9.03
N ASP A 85 -19.60 -11.76 -7.99
CA ASP A 85 -20.24 -10.44 -7.82
C ASP A 85 -19.81 -9.42 -8.91
N PHE A 86 -18.75 -9.74 -9.66
CA PHE A 86 -18.25 -8.93 -10.77
C PHE A 86 -18.62 -9.52 -12.15
N LYS A 87 -19.31 -10.66 -12.22
CA LYS A 87 -19.80 -11.20 -13.50
C LYS A 87 -20.95 -10.34 -14.03
N GLY A 88 -20.88 -9.95 -15.30
CA GLY A 88 -21.90 -9.12 -15.95
C GLY A 88 -21.74 -7.60 -15.71
N ALA A 89 -21.06 -7.19 -14.64
CA ALA A 89 -20.42 -5.88 -14.61
C ALA A 89 -19.26 -5.95 -15.62
N GLY A 90 -19.22 -5.10 -16.66
CA GLY A 90 -18.23 -5.17 -17.74
C GLY A 90 -16.74 -5.08 -17.35
N ALA A 91 -16.41 -5.15 -16.05
CA ALA A 91 -15.08 -5.09 -15.45
C ALA A 91 -14.34 -6.45 -15.42
N CYS A 92 -15.01 -7.60 -15.54
CA CYS A 92 -14.36 -8.91 -15.59
C CYS A 92 -13.75 -9.28 -16.97
N ARG A 93 -13.24 -8.29 -17.71
CA ARG A 93 -12.32 -8.50 -18.86
C ARG A 93 -10.86 -8.25 -18.50
N VAL A 94 -10.55 -7.86 -17.26
CA VAL A 94 -9.18 -7.84 -16.73
C VAL A 94 -8.87 -9.21 -16.14
N ALA A 95 -9.03 -10.25 -16.94
CA ALA A 95 -8.50 -11.56 -16.63
C ALA A 95 -7.53 -11.92 -17.75
N ARG A 96 -6.25 -11.98 -17.40
CA ARG A 96 -5.26 -12.85 -18.05
C ARG A 96 -4.71 -12.38 -19.41
N ARG A 97 -4.07 -11.21 -19.47
CA ARG A 97 -3.22 -10.84 -20.63
C ARG A 97 -1.72 -10.70 -20.35
N GLU A 98 -1.23 -11.08 -19.17
CA GLU A 98 0.21 -10.96 -18.84
C GLU A 98 0.89 -12.26 -18.36
N VAL A 99 0.32 -13.45 -18.63
CA VAL A 99 0.99 -14.73 -18.23
C VAL A 99 1.25 -15.68 -19.41
N GLU A 100 0.98 -15.27 -20.66
CA GLU A 100 1.21 -16.13 -21.85
C GLU A 100 2.06 -15.45 -22.93
N GLN A 101 3.10 -14.68 -22.56
CA GLN A 101 4.06 -14.15 -23.55
C GLN A 101 5.50 -14.67 -23.43
N ASP A 102 5.85 -15.51 -22.44
CA ASP A 102 7.23 -16.03 -22.30
C ASP A 102 7.38 -17.56 -22.48
N THR A 103 6.46 -18.22 -23.20
CA THR A 103 6.65 -19.64 -23.59
C THR A 103 6.68 -19.90 -25.09
N ASN A 104 6.62 -18.87 -25.94
CA ASN A 104 6.62 -19.02 -27.39
C ASN A 104 7.80 -18.36 -28.13
N ASN A 105 8.97 -18.26 -27.50
CA ASN A 105 10.22 -18.34 -28.26
C ASN A 105 10.61 -19.81 -28.41
N SER A 106 9.75 -20.51 -29.16
CA SER A 106 10.08 -21.76 -29.83
C SER A 106 11.17 -21.47 -30.86
N MET A 107 12.21 -22.28 -30.79
CA MET A 107 13.18 -22.58 -31.85
C MET A 107 12.73 -22.13 -33.24
N HIS A 108 13.49 -21.21 -33.83
CA HIS A 108 13.94 -21.28 -35.22
C HIS A 108 15.21 -20.47 -35.39
#